data_AF-A0A6J7HC00-F1
#
_entry.id   AF-A0A6J7HC00-F1
#
_cell.length_a   1.000
_cell.length_b   1.000
_cell.length_c   1.000
_cell.angle_alpha   90.00
_cell.angle_beta   90.00
_cell.angle_gamma   90.00
#
_symmetry.space_group_name_H-M   'P 1'
#
loop_
_entity.id
_entity.type
_entity.pdbx_description
1 polymer ?
#
loop_
_entity_poly.entity_id
_entity_poly.type
_entity_poly.pdbx_seq_one_letter_code
_entity_poly.pdbx_strand_id
1 'polypeptide(L)'
;MIYKNIEELIYLGDGFYELETHEVNPYRWASDEFDLLINNNNIKTITLNVEFIDNLNILEIIGANLISKTNNQIQLYILDKIIKIKCEYIVPKLKLGTSDPRKLSFKLFFISIEKLILSTENILYIPSKFFNKSLNNDLPIKYGEYGDIIIKTNKNNKLGKINLNNNQISFYSHRSGWDYVVKSLFDLNNNNGVHFDGFLENTFVWRKKELLETQQIPYKKNWIGFFHNPPNMPSWFSNNGGHVNTILCDNIFKESLKYCKGIYVLSNHHANFLKHFIPEIPINVLYHPTEIPSNVFTYDKFLNNQNKCVIMIGWWLRKLNSIFLINSPYKKVRILPINKSKIILSKLQDIEKSIYNLEITDEAYNSVEMINQLTNDEYDDVLSKNIVYLNLYDSSANNTIIECIARSTPLLVNKLPSVVEYLGEDYPFYFSDDKEAEYKLNDLNLIRKTHEYLCTFDNRKRILIDTFMEDFKNSSIYKNLKIDEN
;
A
#
# COMPACT_ATOMS: atom_id res chain seq x y z
N MET A 1 -24.60 14.44 26.07
CA MET A 1 -24.27 14.92 24.73
C MET A 1 -24.41 13.76 23.76
N ILE A 2 -25.08 13.95 22.62
CA ILE A 2 -25.08 12.95 21.53
C ILE A 2 -23.82 13.22 20.71
N TYR A 3 -22.86 12.29 20.72
CA TYR A 3 -21.65 12.41 19.93
C TYR A 3 -22.01 12.25 18.44
N LYS A 4 -21.76 13.28 17.61
CA LYS A 4 -21.66 13.11 16.14
C LYS A 4 -20.32 12.39 15.86
N ASN A 5 -20.29 11.49 14.88
CA ASN A 5 -19.11 10.70 14.49
C ASN A 5 -18.47 9.91 15.65
N ILE A 6 -19.27 9.00 16.24
CA ILE A 6 -18.86 8.11 17.35
C ILE A 6 -17.55 7.34 17.07
N GLU A 7 -17.31 6.97 15.80
CA GLU A 7 -16.13 6.23 15.35
C GLU A 7 -14.83 7.06 15.35
N GLU A 8 -14.94 8.39 15.44
CA GLU A 8 -13.79 9.32 15.39
C GLU A 8 -13.37 9.80 16.78
N LEU A 9 -13.93 9.24 17.86
CA LEU A 9 -13.66 9.68 19.24
C LEU A 9 -12.31 9.16 19.78
N ILE A 10 -11.97 7.92 19.42
CA ILE A 10 -10.75 7.24 19.82
C ILE A 10 -10.21 6.51 18.60
N TYR A 11 -8.89 6.53 18.43
CA TYR A 11 -8.19 5.70 17.47
C TYR A 11 -7.24 4.72 18.15
N LEU A 12 -7.13 3.52 17.60
CA LEU A 12 -6.09 2.57 17.97
C LEU A 12 -4.79 2.94 17.25
N GLY A 13 -3.71 3.07 18.00
CA GLY A 13 -2.36 3.31 17.50
C GLY A 13 -1.62 2.03 17.15
N ASP A 14 -0.32 2.16 16.90
CA ASP A 14 0.57 1.01 16.78
C ASP A 14 0.45 0.08 18.00
N GLY A 15 0.64 -1.22 17.79
CA GLY A 15 0.60 -2.22 18.85
C GLY A 15 -0.73 -2.96 19.04
N PHE A 16 -1.71 -2.77 18.15
CA PHE A 16 -2.91 -3.62 18.09
C PHE A 16 -2.92 -4.52 16.85
N TYR A 17 -3.30 -5.80 17.01
CA TYR A 17 -3.25 -6.82 15.95
C TYR A 17 -4.51 -7.68 15.91
N GLU A 18 -4.91 -8.11 14.72
CA GLU A 18 -5.95 -9.12 14.53
C GLU A 18 -5.27 -10.47 14.25
N LEU A 19 -5.33 -11.43 15.18
CA LEU A 19 -4.60 -12.70 15.05
C LEU A 19 -5.49 -13.91 14.76
N GLU A 20 -6.77 -13.84 15.13
CA GLU A 20 -7.71 -14.96 15.01
C GLU A 20 -9.05 -14.43 14.50
N THR A 21 -9.48 -14.88 13.32
CA THR A 21 -10.69 -14.40 12.64
C THR A 21 -11.96 -15.21 12.97
N HIS A 22 -11.96 -15.97 14.08
CA HIS A 22 -12.95 -17.04 14.33
C HIS A 22 -13.58 -17.07 15.73
N GLU A 23 -13.55 -15.97 16.49
CA GLU A 23 -14.29 -15.88 17.75
C GLU A 23 -15.64 -15.16 17.57
N VAL A 24 -16.62 -15.55 18.40
CA VAL A 24 -18.00 -15.00 18.40
C VAL A 24 -18.02 -13.50 18.74
N ASN A 25 -16.99 -13.01 19.44
CA ASN A 25 -16.81 -11.61 19.79
C ASN A 25 -15.51 -11.09 19.16
N PRO A 26 -15.56 -10.00 18.36
CA PRO A 26 -14.36 -9.44 17.75
C PRO A 26 -13.44 -8.83 18.80
N TYR A 27 -12.14 -9.04 18.65
CA TYR A 27 -11.12 -8.51 19.54
C TYR A 27 -9.81 -8.21 18.79
N ARG A 28 -8.97 -7.36 19.39
CA ARG A 28 -7.61 -7.08 18.93
C ARG A 28 -6.61 -7.41 20.02
N TRP A 29 -5.53 -8.08 19.65
CA TRP A 29 -4.38 -8.30 20.52
C TRP A 29 -3.60 -7.01 20.73
N ALA A 30 -3.33 -6.64 21.98
CA ALA A 30 -2.36 -5.60 22.33
C ALA A 30 -0.96 -6.19 22.45
N SER A 31 0.08 -5.51 21.94
CA SER A 31 1.49 -5.85 22.21
C SER A 31 1.97 -5.37 23.57
N ASP A 32 3.23 -5.70 23.87
CA ASP A 32 4.00 -5.15 24.99
C ASP A 32 4.09 -3.63 24.98
N GLU A 33 3.99 -2.99 23.82
CA GLU A 33 3.83 -1.55 23.69
C GLU A 33 2.71 -1.24 22.69
N PHE A 34 1.81 -0.33 23.05
CA PHE A 34 0.76 0.14 22.15
C PHE A 34 0.33 1.59 22.46
N ASP A 35 -0.28 2.24 21.46
CA ASP A 35 -0.72 3.61 21.57
C ASP A 35 -2.25 3.77 21.36
N LEU A 36 -2.85 4.79 21.96
CA LEU A 36 -4.22 5.25 21.71
C LEU A 36 -4.21 6.75 21.41
N LEU A 37 -5.09 7.20 20.52
CA LEU A 37 -5.30 8.63 20.26
C LEU A 37 -6.74 9.00 20.64
N ILE A 38 -6.89 9.90 21.61
CA ILE A 38 -8.15 10.49 22.05
C ILE A 38 -8.38 11.77 21.25
N ASN A 39 -9.35 11.71 20.33
CA ASN A 39 -9.62 12.80 19.39
C ASN A 39 -10.70 13.77 19.89
N ASN A 40 -11.20 13.57 21.11
CA ASN A 40 -12.16 14.47 21.75
C ASN A 40 -11.67 14.89 23.13
N ASN A 41 -11.38 16.19 23.29
CA ASN A 41 -10.88 16.79 24.52
C ASN A 41 -11.82 16.63 25.73
N ASN A 42 -13.10 16.32 25.49
CA ASN A 42 -14.08 16.17 26.56
C ASN A 42 -14.05 14.78 27.20
N ILE A 43 -13.35 13.81 26.61
CA ILE A 43 -13.22 12.46 27.16
C ILE A 43 -12.18 12.49 28.29
N LYS A 44 -12.67 12.37 29.53
CA LYS A 44 -11.82 12.34 30.73
C LYS A 44 -11.45 10.94 31.19
N THR A 45 -12.33 9.97 30.91
CA THR A 45 -12.17 8.59 31.37
C THR A 45 -12.54 7.62 30.26
N ILE A 46 -11.73 6.59 30.08
CA ILE A 46 -12.03 5.45 29.21
C ILE A 46 -11.85 4.15 29.99
N THR A 47 -12.61 3.13 29.61
CA THR A 47 -12.43 1.77 30.11
C THR A 47 -12.17 0.84 28.94
N LEU A 48 -10.99 0.25 28.90
CA LEU A 48 -10.63 -0.81 27.96
C LEU A 48 -11.17 -2.11 28.54
N ASN A 49 -12.04 -2.80 27.81
CA ASN A 49 -12.54 -4.12 28.21
C ASN A 49 -11.66 -5.17 27.55
N VAL A 50 -10.94 -5.90 28.39
CA VAL A 50 -9.81 -6.73 28.00
C VAL A 50 -9.93 -8.15 28.53
N GLU A 51 -9.08 -9.06 28.08
CA GLU A 51 -8.81 -10.34 28.70
C GLU A 51 -7.28 -10.50 28.76
N PHE A 52 -6.74 -10.47 29.97
CA PHE A 52 -5.31 -10.67 30.18
C PHE A 52 -4.93 -12.13 29.98
N ILE A 53 -3.81 -12.35 29.30
CA ILE A 53 -3.12 -13.63 29.38
C ILE A 53 -2.27 -13.60 30.66
N ASP A 54 -2.37 -14.59 31.52
CA ASP A 54 -1.44 -14.82 32.64
C ASP A 54 -1.21 -13.64 33.62
N ASN A 55 -2.26 -12.88 34.00
CA ASN A 55 -2.19 -11.79 35.00
C ASN A 55 -1.11 -10.71 34.73
N LEU A 56 -0.65 -10.55 33.49
CA LEU A 56 0.42 -9.61 33.10
C LEU A 56 0.18 -8.18 33.59
N ASN A 57 1.25 -7.49 33.99
CA ASN A 57 1.17 -6.13 34.53
C ASN A 57 1.33 -5.04 33.47
N ILE A 58 0.78 -3.86 33.81
CA ILE A 58 1.07 -2.61 33.08
C ILE A 58 2.34 -2.03 33.70
N LEU A 59 3.36 -1.84 32.88
CA LEU A 59 4.69 -1.36 33.29
C LEU A 59 4.77 0.16 33.23
N GLU A 60 4.16 0.77 32.23
CA GLU A 60 4.22 2.21 32.01
C GLU A 60 2.96 2.72 31.31
N ILE A 61 2.52 3.92 31.67
CA ILE A 61 1.48 4.67 30.97
C ILE A 61 1.96 6.12 30.82
N ILE A 62 1.96 6.61 29.58
CA ILE A 62 2.24 8.00 29.23
C ILE A 62 0.95 8.62 28.70
N GLY A 63 0.62 9.85 29.10
CA GLY A 63 -0.57 10.58 28.63
C GLY A 63 -1.89 10.18 29.31
N ALA A 64 -1.85 9.28 30.30
CA ALA A 64 -2.99 8.94 31.14
C ALA A 64 -2.54 8.45 32.52
N ASN A 65 -3.43 8.53 33.52
CA ASN A 65 -3.26 7.88 34.82
C ASN A 65 -4.11 6.60 34.89
N LEU A 66 -3.55 5.52 35.44
CA LEU A 66 -4.31 4.31 35.73
C LEU A 66 -5.28 4.56 36.90
N ILE A 67 -6.58 4.40 36.67
CA ILE A 67 -7.59 4.45 37.74
C ILE A 67 -7.73 3.06 38.38
N SER A 68 -7.92 2.03 37.55
CA SER A 68 -8.07 0.65 38.01
C SER A 68 -7.64 -0.34 36.94
N LYS A 69 -7.18 -1.51 37.38
CA LYS A 69 -6.85 -2.67 36.54
C LYS A 69 -7.43 -3.92 37.17
N THR A 70 -8.20 -4.66 36.39
CA THR A 70 -8.66 -6.02 36.71
C THR A 70 -8.30 -6.94 35.53
N ASN A 71 -8.57 -8.24 35.65
CA ASN A 71 -8.34 -9.17 34.55
C ASN A 71 -9.22 -8.90 33.32
N ASN A 72 -10.30 -8.13 33.50
CA ASN A 72 -11.28 -7.87 32.44
C ASN A 72 -11.35 -6.41 32.00
N GLN A 73 -10.73 -5.49 32.75
CA GLN A 73 -10.87 -4.05 32.52
C GLN A 73 -9.61 -3.28 32.91
N ILE A 74 -9.25 -2.29 32.08
CA ILE A 74 -8.27 -1.26 32.39
C ILE A 74 -8.97 0.08 32.29
N GLN A 75 -9.03 0.82 33.38
CA GLN A 75 -9.66 2.13 33.43
C GLN A 75 -8.61 3.24 33.52
N LEU A 76 -8.69 4.21 32.62
CA LEU A 76 -7.70 5.27 32.47
C LEU A 76 -8.33 6.64 32.61
N TYR A 77 -7.66 7.54 33.32
CA TYR A 77 -7.94 8.97 33.34
C TYR A 77 -7.04 9.67 32.33
N ILE A 78 -7.63 10.33 31.34
CA ILE A 78 -6.89 10.90 30.20
C ILE A 78 -6.27 12.24 30.59
N LEU A 79 -4.95 12.37 30.36
CA LEU A 79 -4.19 13.60 30.58
C LEU A 79 -3.82 14.28 29.25
N ASP A 80 -3.44 13.47 28.27
CA ASP A 80 -3.04 13.90 26.94
C ASP A 80 -3.85 13.18 25.86
N LYS A 81 -3.88 13.77 24.66
CA LYS A 81 -4.53 13.15 23.50
C LYS A 81 -3.87 11.84 23.08
N ILE A 82 -2.56 11.72 23.25
CA ILE A 82 -1.81 10.53 22.87
C ILE A 82 -1.49 9.77 24.13
N ILE A 83 -1.97 8.54 24.22
CA ILE A 83 -1.71 7.65 25.34
C ILE A 83 -0.81 6.55 24.84
N LYS A 84 0.30 6.29 25.55
CA LYS A 84 1.17 5.16 25.28
C LYS A 84 1.17 4.23 26.47
N ILE A 85 1.06 2.94 26.23
CA ILE A 85 0.99 1.94 27.29
C ILE A 85 2.01 0.85 27.01
N LYS A 86 2.78 0.53 28.04
CA LYS A 86 3.71 -0.60 28.05
C LYS A 86 3.24 -1.64 29.05
N CYS A 87 3.25 -2.90 28.63
CA CYS A 87 2.80 -4.05 29.40
C CYS A 87 3.87 -5.14 29.41
N GLU A 88 3.81 -6.00 30.43
CA GLU A 88 4.44 -7.31 30.35
C GLU A 88 3.78 -8.11 29.22
N TYR A 89 4.52 -9.08 28.68
CA TYR A 89 4.10 -9.83 27.50
C TYR A 89 4.44 -11.29 27.57
N ILE A 90 3.74 -12.07 26.76
CA ILE A 90 4.11 -13.42 26.37
C ILE A 90 4.32 -13.51 24.85
N VAL A 91 4.98 -14.58 24.43
CA VAL A 91 5.05 -14.97 23.01
C VAL A 91 4.14 -16.19 22.86
N PRO A 92 2.91 -16.05 22.31
CA PRO A 92 1.93 -17.12 22.35
C PRO A 92 2.31 -18.28 21.43
N LYS A 93 2.05 -19.51 21.90
CA LYS A 93 2.04 -20.70 21.04
C LYS A 93 0.62 -20.88 20.49
N LEU A 94 0.37 -20.45 19.26
CA LEU A 94 -0.95 -20.61 18.64
C LEU A 94 -1.28 -22.09 18.39
N LYS A 95 -2.57 -22.44 18.49
CA LYS A 95 -3.09 -23.79 18.25
C LYS A 95 -2.97 -24.16 16.77
N LEU A 96 -1.78 -24.56 16.32
CA LEU A 96 -1.51 -25.36 15.10
C LEU A 96 0.00 -25.55 14.80
N GLY A 97 0.89 -25.30 15.76
CA GLY A 97 2.34 -25.51 15.57
C GLY A 97 3.06 -24.36 14.87
N THR A 98 2.38 -23.25 14.60
CA THR A 98 3.00 -21.99 14.19
C THR A 98 3.25 -21.11 15.44
N SER A 99 4.50 -20.76 15.71
CA SER A 99 4.82 -19.73 16.71
C SER A 99 4.52 -18.35 16.12
N ASP A 100 3.81 -17.50 16.87
CA ASP A 100 3.76 -16.07 16.59
C ASP A 100 4.89 -15.40 17.38
N PRO A 101 5.90 -14.79 16.75
CA PRO A 101 7.03 -14.20 17.46
C PRO A 101 6.67 -12.90 18.18
N ARG A 102 5.44 -12.40 18.04
CA ARG A 102 5.01 -11.13 18.64
C ARG A 102 4.90 -11.25 20.15
N LYS A 103 5.28 -10.15 20.81
CA LYS A 103 5.14 -9.91 22.23
C LYS A 103 3.73 -9.39 22.50
N LEU A 104 2.86 -10.22 23.07
CA LEU A 104 1.45 -9.91 23.29
C LEU A 104 1.12 -9.83 24.78
N SER A 105 0.17 -8.97 25.13
CA SER A 105 -0.22 -8.72 26.53
C SER A 105 -1.66 -9.19 26.82
N PHE A 106 -2.65 -8.61 26.14
CA PHE A 106 -4.06 -8.91 26.39
C PHE A 106 -4.89 -8.81 25.11
N LYS A 107 -6.07 -9.43 25.11
CA LYS A 107 -7.11 -9.22 24.09
C LYS A 107 -7.93 -7.99 24.47
N LEU A 108 -8.15 -7.06 23.56
CA LEU A 108 -9.04 -5.91 23.70
C LEU A 108 -10.32 -6.17 22.91
N PHE A 109 -11.48 -6.14 23.55
CA PHE A 109 -12.77 -6.40 22.88
C PHE A 109 -13.46 -5.10 22.47
N PHE A 110 -13.57 -4.16 23.42
CA PHE A 110 -14.22 -2.87 23.20
C PHE A 110 -13.72 -1.81 24.19
N ILE A 111 -13.89 -0.54 23.81
CA ILE A 111 -13.59 0.62 24.67
C ILE A 111 -14.90 1.28 25.08
N SER A 112 -15.09 1.49 26.38
CA SER A 112 -16.24 2.20 26.92
C SER A 112 -15.88 3.64 27.27
N ILE A 113 -16.74 4.58 26.88
CA ILE A 113 -16.69 6.00 27.27
C ILE A 113 -18.04 6.32 27.91
N GLU A 114 -18.10 6.50 29.22
CA GLU A 114 -19.37 6.67 29.95
C GLU A 114 -20.39 5.55 29.62
N LYS A 115 -21.48 5.87 28.90
CA LYS A 115 -22.52 4.91 28.47
C LYS A 115 -22.31 4.39 27.04
N LEU A 116 -21.30 4.89 26.33
CA LEU A 116 -20.99 4.53 24.95
C LEU A 116 -20.02 3.34 24.92
N ILE A 117 -20.30 2.38 24.03
CA ILE A 117 -19.45 1.20 23.80
C ILE A 117 -18.96 1.23 22.36
N LEU A 118 -17.64 1.20 22.18
CA LEU A 118 -16.96 1.15 20.89
C LEU A 118 -16.34 -0.23 20.69
N SER A 119 -16.96 -1.07 19.86
CA SER A 119 -16.39 -2.37 19.45
C SER A 119 -15.08 -2.14 18.68
N THR A 120 -14.07 -3.00 18.90
CA THR A 120 -12.75 -2.86 18.24
C THR A 120 -12.77 -2.95 16.72
N GLU A 121 -13.83 -3.50 16.12
CA GLU A 121 -14.03 -3.52 14.67
C GLU A 121 -14.42 -2.13 14.11
N ASN A 122 -15.09 -1.32 14.95
CA ASN A 122 -15.61 0.01 14.64
C ASN A 122 -14.67 1.13 15.09
N ILE A 123 -13.65 0.81 15.88
CA ILE A 123 -12.60 1.77 16.23
C ILE A 123 -11.60 1.85 15.07
N LEU A 124 -11.36 3.07 14.60
CA LEU A 124 -10.41 3.35 13.53
C LEU A 124 -8.97 3.16 14.04
N TYR A 125 -8.10 2.54 13.23
CA TYR A 125 -6.66 2.42 13.53
C TYR A 125 -5.88 3.50 12.78
N ILE A 126 -4.91 4.15 13.43
CA ILE A 126 -4.01 5.18 12.89
C ILE A 126 -2.57 4.90 13.36
N PRO A 127 -1.57 4.72 12.47
CA PRO A 127 -0.18 4.56 12.86
C PRO A 127 0.29 5.78 13.66
N SER A 128 1.05 5.54 14.73
CA SER A 128 1.34 6.56 15.74
C SER A 128 2.08 7.78 15.15
N LYS A 129 2.86 7.57 14.09
CA LYS A 129 3.52 8.66 13.32
C LYS A 129 2.57 9.67 12.68
N PHE A 130 1.28 9.34 12.52
CA PHE A 130 0.26 10.18 11.90
C PHE A 130 -0.71 10.82 12.90
N PHE A 131 -0.58 10.55 14.20
CA PHE A 131 -1.47 11.13 15.22
C PHE A 131 -1.58 12.65 15.13
N ASN A 132 -0.45 13.35 14.98
CA ASN A 132 -0.44 14.81 14.86
C ASN A 132 -1.14 15.33 13.59
N LYS A 133 -1.18 14.54 12.50
CA LYS A 133 -1.89 14.91 11.26
C LYS A 133 -3.39 14.64 11.35
N SER A 134 -3.78 13.57 12.04
CA SER A 134 -5.19 13.25 12.29
C SER A 134 -5.91 14.31 13.13
N LEU A 135 -5.18 15.02 13.98
CA LEU A 135 -5.73 16.10 14.80
C LEU A 135 -6.18 17.34 14.01
N ASN A 136 -5.75 17.47 12.75
CA ASN A 136 -5.92 18.69 11.94
C ASN A 136 -6.84 18.51 10.72
N ASN A 137 -7.35 17.30 10.41
CA ASN A 137 -8.12 17.02 9.19
C ASN A 137 -9.41 16.22 9.44
N ASP A 138 -10.52 16.63 8.81
CA ASP A 138 -11.84 15.96 8.80
C ASP A 138 -11.92 14.71 7.90
N LEU A 139 -10.83 13.94 7.75
CA LEU A 139 -10.83 12.72 6.94
C LEU A 139 -10.50 11.51 7.83
N PRO A 140 -11.47 10.62 8.12
CA PRO A 140 -11.21 9.42 8.87
C PRO A 140 -10.36 8.46 8.03
N ILE A 141 -9.06 8.44 8.31
CA ILE A 141 -8.13 7.49 7.70
C ILE A 141 -8.16 6.24 8.57
N LYS A 142 -8.89 5.20 8.15
CA LYS A 142 -8.66 3.84 8.69
C LYS A 142 -7.40 3.34 8.02
N TYR A 143 -6.40 2.99 8.81
CA TYR A 143 -5.21 2.30 8.32
C TYR A 143 -5.40 0.79 8.56
N GLY A 144 -5.08 -0.05 7.59
CA GLY A 144 -5.08 -1.50 7.77
C GLY A 144 -3.69 -2.08 7.96
N GLU A 145 -3.63 -3.38 8.19
CA GLU A 145 -2.41 -4.05 8.65
C GLU A 145 -1.26 -4.07 7.63
N TYR A 146 -1.56 -3.86 6.35
CA TYR A 146 -0.57 -3.79 5.26
C TYR A 146 -0.22 -2.35 4.88
N GLY A 147 -0.61 -1.41 5.73
CA GLY A 147 -0.51 0.02 5.51
C GLY A 147 -1.46 0.57 4.45
N ASP A 148 -2.54 -0.18 4.19
CA ASP A 148 -3.68 0.32 3.44
C ASP A 148 -4.34 1.48 4.19
N ILE A 149 -4.95 2.40 3.43
CA ILE A 149 -5.69 3.55 3.94
C ILE A 149 -7.01 3.68 3.18
N ILE A 150 -8.05 4.09 3.89
CA ILE A 150 -9.33 4.47 3.28
C ILE A 150 -9.33 5.96 2.95
N ILE A 151 -9.69 6.29 1.71
CA ILE A 151 -9.88 7.66 1.22
C ILE A 151 -11.38 7.86 0.97
N LYS A 152 -11.89 8.98 1.47
CA LYS A 152 -13.28 9.42 1.28
C LYS A 152 -13.29 10.88 0.82
N THR A 153 -14.40 11.29 0.21
CA THR A 153 -14.67 12.69 -0.12
C THR A 153 -16.12 13.02 0.18
N ASN A 154 -16.35 14.25 0.63
CA ASN A 154 -17.69 14.83 0.77
C ASN A 154 -18.00 15.84 -0.36
N LYS A 155 -17.05 16.06 -1.29
CA LYS A 155 -17.27 16.97 -2.42
C LYS A 155 -18.35 16.40 -3.33
N ASN A 156 -19.31 17.23 -3.73
CA ASN A 156 -20.35 16.84 -4.68
C ASN A 156 -20.45 17.91 -5.78
N ASN A 157 -19.91 17.60 -6.96
CA ASN A 157 -19.95 18.46 -8.14
C ASN A 157 -21.04 17.95 -9.10
N LYS A 158 -22.05 18.78 -9.37
CA LYS A 158 -23.14 18.44 -10.29
C LYS A 158 -22.69 18.15 -11.73
N LEU A 159 -21.53 18.68 -12.14
CA LEU A 159 -20.94 18.40 -13.45
C LEU A 159 -20.07 17.12 -13.45
N GLY A 160 -19.77 16.59 -12.25
CA GLY A 160 -19.08 15.32 -12.09
C GLY A 160 -19.91 14.15 -12.62
N LYS A 161 -19.24 13.09 -13.06
CA LYS A 161 -19.86 11.90 -13.67
C LYS A 161 -19.60 10.60 -12.93
N ILE A 162 -18.71 10.63 -11.94
CA ILE A 162 -18.31 9.45 -11.17
C ILE A 162 -18.71 9.62 -9.71
N ASN A 163 -18.97 8.52 -9.03
CA ASN A 163 -19.30 8.49 -7.61
C ASN A 163 -18.16 7.79 -6.85
N LEU A 164 -17.46 8.57 -6.03
CA LEU A 164 -16.33 8.22 -5.17
C LEU A 164 -16.74 8.11 -3.69
N ASN A 165 -18.03 8.09 -3.36
CA ASN A 165 -18.51 8.05 -1.98
C ASN A 165 -18.31 6.69 -1.29
N ASN A 166 -17.92 5.66 -2.05
CA ASN A 166 -17.46 4.40 -1.52
C ASN A 166 -16.03 4.50 -0.97
N ASN A 167 -15.65 3.52 -0.14
CA ASN A 167 -14.31 3.44 0.42
C ASN A 167 -13.29 3.18 -0.71
N GLN A 168 -12.46 4.17 -1.03
CA GLN A 168 -11.32 4.00 -1.94
C GLN A 168 -10.09 3.58 -1.13
N ILE A 169 -9.44 2.49 -1.52
CA ILE A 169 -8.24 1.99 -0.84
C ILE A 169 -6.97 2.52 -1.51
N SER A 170 -6.00 2.94 -0.70
CA SER A 170 -4.62 3.22 -1.13
C SER A 170 -3.65 2.69 -0.06
N PHE A 171 -2.35 3.00 -0.16
CA PHE A 171 -1.33 2.64 0.82
C PHE A 171 -0.49 3.86 1.20
N TYR A 172 -0.33 4.13 2.50
CA TYR A 172 0.46 5.28 2.98
C TYR A 172 1.97 5.12 2.79
N SER A 173 2.41 3.89 2.50
CA SER A 173 3.83 3.57 2.33
C SER A 173 4.38 4.06 0.99
N HIS A 174 3.50 4.37 0.04
CA HIS A 174 3.88 4.94 -1.24
C HIS A 174 3.97 6.45 -1.15
N ARG A 175 5.02 7.01 -1.76
CA ARG A 175 5.06 8.43 -2.03
C ARG A 175 4.22 8.73 -3.27
N SER A 176 3.22 9.59 -3.12
CA SER A 176 2.27 9.91 -4.20
C SER A 176 1.60 8.65 -4.76
N GLY A 177 1.13 7.77 -3.87
CA GLY A 177 0.46 6.52 -4.23
C GLY A 177 -0.93 6.73 -4.83
N TRP A 178 -1.76 5.69 -4.85
CA TRP A 178 -3.12 5.78 -5.41
C TRP A 178 -4.00 6.85 -4.73
N ASP A 179 -3.63 7.29 -3.53
CA ASP A 179 -4.33 8.37 -2.83
C ASP A 179 -4.15 9.72 -3.50
N TYR A 180 -2.98 9.95 -4.09
CA TYR A 180 -2.71 11.13 -4.90
C TYR A 180 -3.66 11.19 -6.10
N VAL A 181 -3.84 10.05 -6.78
CA VAL A 181 -4.77 9.91 -7.91
C VAL A 181 -6.22 10.13 -7.47
N VAL A 182 -6.70 9.39 -6.46
CA VAL A 182 -8.10 9.47 -6.01
C VAL A 182 -8.46 10.88 -5.54
N LYS A 183 -7.56 11.55 -4.80
CA LYS A 183 -7.78 12.94 -4.35
C LYS A 183 -7.91 13.92 -5.52
N SER A 184 -7.13 13.74 -6.59
CA SER A 184 -7.23 14.58 -7.80
C SER A 184 -8.57 14.43 -8.52
N LEU A 185 -9.22 13.27 -8.39
CA LEU A 185 -10.53 12.98 -8.98
C LEU A 185 -11.70 13.55 -8.18
N PHE A 186 -11.49 14.12 -6.98
CA PHE A 186 -12.58 14.60 -6.12
C PHE A 186 -13.47 15.66 -6.79
N ASP A 187 -12.92 16.49 -7.67
CA ASP A 187 -13.71 17.51 -8.38
C ASP A 187 -14.60 16.89 -9.49
N LEU A 188 -14.39 15.63 -9.83
CA LEU A 188 -15.25 14.87 -10.74
C LEU A 188 -16.32 14.05 -10.00
N ASN A 189 -16.34 14.11 -8.66
CA ASN A 189 -17.29 13.38 -7.84
C ASN A 189 -18.69 13.97 -7.95
N ASN A 190 -19.67 13.11 -8.14
CA ASN A 190 -21.09 13.40 -8.09
C ASN A 190 -21.79 12.24 -7.37
N ASN A 191 -22.62 12.56 -6.37
CA ASN A 191 -23.34 11.56 -5.59
C ASN A 191 -24.29 10.68 -6.44
N ASN A 192 -24.72 11.18 -7.60
CA ASN A 192 -25.55 10.46 -8.57
C ASN A 192 -24.74 9.93 -9.76
N GLY A 193 -23.42 10.04 -9.72
CA GLY A 193 -22.52 9.56 -10.77
C GLY A 193 -22.40 8.04 -10.80
N VAL A 194 -21.75 7.55 -11.86
CA VAL A 194 -21.42 6.12 -12.05
C VAL A 194 -20.47 5.65 -10.96
N HIS A 195 -20.72 4.49 -10.36
CA HIS A 195 -19.89 3.95 -9.27
C HIS A 195 -18.43 3.79 -9.72
N PHE A 196 -17.49 4.30 -8.93
CA PHE A 196 -16.06 4.20 -9.20
C PHE A 196 -15.40 3.18 -8.25
N ASP A 197 -14.87 2.09 -8.81
CA ASP A 197 -14.01 1.16 -8.09
C ASP A 197 -12.54 1.38 -8.46
N GLY A 198 -11.81 2.08 -7.59
CA GLY A 198 -10.41 2.39 -7.83
C GLY A 198 -9.46 1.20 -7.72
N PHE A 199 -9.91 0.02 -7.25
CA PHE A 199 -9.01 -1.12 -7.02
C PHE A 199 -9.76 -2.46 -7.05
N LEU A 200 -9.94 -3.04 -8.23
CA LEU A 200 -10.76 -4.23 -8.45
C LEU A 200 -10.24 -5.47 -7.71
N GLU A 201 -8.93 -5.61 -7.53
CA GLU A 201 -8.35 -6.71 -6.76
C GLU A 201 -8.74 -6.61 -5.27
N ASN A 202 -8.83 -5.40 -4.73
CA ASN A 202 -9.32 -5.23 -3.37
C ASN A 202 -10.79 -5.65 -3.25
N THR A 203 -11.64 -5.27 -4.21
CA THR A 203 -13.07 -5.61 -4.20
C THR A 203 -13.34 -7.09 -4.44
N PHE A 204 -12.80 -7.66 -5.53
CA PHE A 204 -13.13 -9.01 -5.99
C PHE A 204 -12.19 -10.09 -5.46
N VAL A 205 -11.19 -9.73 -4.65
CA VAL A 205 -10.28 -10.69 -4.02
C VAL A 205 -10.20 -10.45 -2.51
N TRP A 206 -9.62 -9.32 -2.08
CA TRP A 206 -9.25 -9.15 -0.67
C TRP A 206 -10.45 -8.97 0.25
N ARG A 207 -11.45 -8.19 -0.18
CA ARG A 207 -12.67 -7.89 0.57
C ARG A 207 -13.90 -8.60 0.03
N LYS A 208 -13.73 -9.52 -0.93
CA LYS A 208 -14.84 -10.19 -1.61
C LYS A 208 -15.84 -10.80 -0.63
N LYS A 209 -15.36 -11.50 0.39
CA LYS A 209 -16.22 -12.14 1.41
C LYS A 209 -17.09 -11.11 2.14
N GLU A 210 -16.47 -10.07 2.68
CA GLU A 210 -17.16 -8.95 3.36
C GLU A 210 -18.20 -8.27 2.46
N LEU A 211 -17.83 -8.02 1.19
CA LEU A 211 -18.69 -7.34 0.22
C LEU A 211 -19.84 -8.21 -0.27
N LEU A 212 -19.69 -9.54 -0.27
CA LEU A 212 -20.79 -10.49 -0.51
C LEU A 212 -21.76 -10.52 0.67
N GLU A 213 -21.26 -10.58 1.90
CA GLU A 213 -22.06 -10.58 3.12
C GLU A 213 -22.90 -9.30 3.25
N THR A 214 -22.31 -8.16 2.88
CA THR A 214 -22.98 -6.85 2.86
C THR A 214 -23.74 -6.54 1.55
N GLN A 215 -23.82 -7.52 0.64
CA GLN A 215 -24.53 -7.43 -0.66
C GLN A 215 -24.11 -6.25 -1.54
N GLN A 216 -22.86 -5.80 -1.42
CA GLN A 216 -22.29 -4.74 -2.26
C GLN A 216 -21.85 -5.27 -3.63
N ILE A 217 -21.50 -6.56 -3.71
CA ILE A 217 -21.22 -7.28 -4.96
C ILE A 217 -22.12 -8.54 -5.08
N PRO A 218 -22.45 -9.02 -6.30
CA PRO A 218 -22.06 -8.45 -7.60
C PRO A 218 -22.66 -7.06 -7.79
N TYR A 219 -21.98 -6.20 -8.57
CA TYR A 219 -22.51 -4.87 -8.87
C TYR A 219 -23.83 -4.97 -9.64
N LYS A 220 -24.82 -4.19 -9.19
CA LYS A 220 -26.17 -4.12 -9.78
C LYS A 220 -26.51 -2.74 -10.35
N LYS A 221 -25.51 -1.86 -10.45
CA LYS A 221 -25.60 -0.48 -10.95
C LYS A 221 -24.42 -0.19 -11.84
N ASN A 222 -24.55 0.82 -12.69
CA ASN A 222 -23.49 1.26 -13.59
C ASN A 222 -22.20 1.54 -12.81
N TRP A 223 -21.09 0.95 -13.24
CA TRP A 223 -19.79 1.12 -12.59
C TRP A 223 -18.64 1.18 -13.59
N ILE A 224 -17.53 1.77 -13.16
CA ILE A 224 -16.22 1.72 -13.81
C ILE A 224 -15.17 1.30 -12.78
N GLY A 225 -14.07 0.70 -13.21
CA GLY A 225 -13.01 0.35 -12.25
C GLY A 225 -11.61 0.20 -12.81
N PHE A 226 -10.66 0.00 -11.91
CA PHE A 226 -9.23 -0.09 -12.22
C PHE A 226 -8.64 -1.44 -11.80
N PHE A 227 -7.91 -2.08 -12.70
CA PHE A 227 -6.98 -3.15 -12.32
C PHE A 227 -5.55 -2.61 -12.16
N HIS A 228 -4.88 -3.06 -11.10
CA HIS A 228 -3.51 -2.66 -10.76
C HIS A 228 -2.51 -3.79 -10.98
N ASN A 229 -2.89 -5.02 -10.65
CA ASN A 229 -2.04 -6.20 -10.79
C ASN A 229 -1.87 -6.53 -12.27
N PRO A 230 -0.65 -6.85 -12.72
CA PRO A 230 -0.42 -7.26 -14.09
C PRO A 230 -0.88 -8.71 -14.33
N PRO A 231 -1.06 -9.11 -15.60
CA PRO A 231 -1.68 -10.40 -15.93
C PRO A 231 -0.78 -11.62 -15.69
N ASN A 232 0.56 -11.50 -15.75
CA ASN A 232 1.49 -12.64 -15.66
C ASN A 232 2.18 -12.74 -14.30
N MET A 233 1.43 -12.54 -13.21
CA MET A 233 1.93 -12.83 -11.86
C MET A 233 2.21 -14.34 -11.72
N PRO A 234 3.39 -14.75 -11.21
CA PRO A 234 3.65 -16.17 -10.96
C PRO A 234 2.62 -16.74 -10.00
N SER A 235 2.10 -17.95 -10.28
CA SER A 235 1.02 -18.57 -9.49
C SER A 235 1.34 -18.67 -8.00
N TRP A 236 2.61 -18.87 -7.66
CA TRP A 236 3.13 -18.98 -6.29
C TRP A 236 3.30 -17.62 -5.58
N PHE A 237 3.24 -16.49 -6.30
CA PHE A 237 3.53 -15.17 -5.73
C PHE A 237 2.41 -14.66 -4.82
N SER A 238 1.16 -15.02 -5.12
CA SER A 238 0.01 -14.67 -4.28
C SER A 238 -0.99 -15.81 -4.18
N ASN A 239 -1.22 -16.26 -2.94
CA ASN A 239 -2.14 -17.36 -2.64
C ASN A 239 -3.60 -16.89 -2.44
N ASN A 240 -3.87 -15.58 -2.50
CA ASN A 240 -5.21 -15.04 -2.25
C ASN A 240 -6.12 -15.03 -3.49
N GLY A 241 -5.67 -15.49 -4.66
CA GLY A 241 -6.43 -15.38 -5.90
C GLY A 241 -6.39 -13.98 -6.53
N GLY A 242 -5.42 -13.14 -6.13
CA GLY A 242 -5.16 -11.80 -6.66
C GLY A 242 -4.73 -11.73 -8.12
N HIS A 243 -4.74 -12.87 -8.82
CA HIS A 243 -4.45 -12.98 -10.24
C HIS A 243 -5.63 -12.45 -11.03
N VAL A 244 -5.36 -11.60 -12.03
CA VAL A 244 -6.39 -11.04 -12.91
C VAL A 244 -7.24 -12.16 -13.54
N ASN A 245 -6.60 -13.27 -13.93
CA ASN A 245 -7.27 -14.44 -14.54
C ASN A 245 -8.28 -15.08 -13.59
N THR A 246 -7.97 -15.11 -12.30
CA THR A 246 -8.88 -15.65 -11.27
C THR A 246 -10.12 -14.77 -11.15
N ILE A 247 -9.95 -13.45 -11.16
CA ILE A 247 -11.06 -12.48 -11.11
C ILE A 247 -11.92 -12.59 -12.38
N LEU A 248 -11.30 -12.66 -13.56
CA LEU A 248 -12.02 -12.79 -14.84
C LEU A 248 -12.86 -14.07 -14.94
N CYS A 249 -12.42 -15.15 -14.31
CA CYS A 249 -13.14 -16.42 -14.29
C CYS A 249 -14.28 -16.46 -13.26
N ASP A 250 -14.29 -15.54 -12.29
CA ASP A 250 -15.21 -15.54 -11.17
C ASP A 250 -16.65 -15.17 -11.56
N ASN A 251 -17.63 -15.90 -11.03
CA ASN A 251 -19.03 -15.68 -11.36
C ASN A 251 -19.57 -14.35 -10.81
N ILE A 252 -19.10 -13.89 -9.64
CA ILE A 252 -19.53 -12.60 -9.06
C ILE A 252 -19.00 -11.45 -9.91
N PHE A 253 -17.76 -11.54 -10.37
CA PHE A 253 -17.20 -10.57 -11.30
C PHE A 253 -17.95 -10.57 -12.65
N LYS A 254 -18.20 -11.75 -13.25
CA LYS A 254 -18.96 -11.88 -14.49
C LYS A 254 -20.38 -11.30 -14.39
N GLU A 255 -21.07 -11.53 -13.28
CA GLU A 255 -22.38 -10.90 -13.03
C GLU A 255 -22.26 -9.38 -12.93
N SER A 256 -21.20 -8.87 -12.31
CA SER A 256 -20.91 -7.44 -12.22
C SER A 256 -20.64 -6.80 -13.59
N LEU A 257 -20.02 -7.53 -14.53
CA LEU A 257 -19.72 -7.03 -15.88
C LEU A 257 -20.96 -6.57 -16.65
N LYS A 258 -22.16 -7.11 -16.35
CA LYS A 258 -23.43 -6.69 -16.97
C LYS A 258 -23.72 -5.19 -16.80
N TYR A 259 -23.18 -4.58 -15.75
CA TYR A 259 -23.33 -3.15 -15.45
C TYR A 259 -22.04 -2.35 -15.63
N CYS A 260 -20.96 -2.98 -16.10
CA CYS A 260 -19.68 -2.31 -16.29
C CYS A 260 -19.75 -1.37 -17.50
N LYS A 261 -19.33 -0.11 -17.31
CA LYS A 261 -19.21 0.91 -18.37
C LYS A 261 -17.79 1.05 -18.90
N GLY A 262 -16.84 0.41 -18.25
CA GLY A 262 -15.46 0.37 -18.71
C GLY A 262 -14.48 0.07 -17.60
N ILE A 263 -13.31 -0.40 -18.02
CA ILE A 263 -12.20 -0.74 -17.13
C ILE A 263 -10.97 0.06 -17.55
N TYR A 264 -10.30 0.61 -16.57
CA TYR A 264 -9.01 1.25 -16.75
C TYR A 264 -7.89 0.31 -16.29
N VAL A 265 -6.78 0.38 -17.00
CA VAL A 265 -5.53 -0.31 -16.66
C VAL A 265 -4.36 0.64 -16.82
N LEU A 266 -3.21 0.25 -16.28
CA LEU A 266 -2.05 1.12 -16.19
C LEU A 266 -0.95 0.84 -17.23
N SER A 267 -1.24 -0.03 -18.20
CA SER A 267 -0.37 -0.35 -19.35
C SER A 267 -1.17 -0.95 -20.52
N ASN A 268 -0.67 -0.79 -21.74
CA ASN A 268 -1.19 -1.44 -22.94
C ASN A 268 -0.99 -2.95 -22.88
N HIS A 269 0.11 -3.43 -22.27
CA HIS A 269 0.33 -4.84 -21.97
C HIS A 269 -0.88 -5.46 -21.26
N HIS A 270 -1.35 -4.81 -20.19
CA HIS A 270 -2.53 -5.28 -19.46
C HIS A 270 -3.82 -5.06 -20.27
N ALA A 271 -3.97 -3.94 -20.99
CA ALA A 271 -5.17 -3.69 -21.79
C ALA A 271 -5.36 -4.76 -22.88
N ASN A 272 -4.27 -5.11 -23.57
CA ASN A 272 -4.26 -6.14 -24.60
C ASN A 272 -4.63 -7.49 -24.00
N PHE A 273 -4.12 -7.82 -22.81
CA PHE A 273 -4.54 -9.01 -22.10
C PHE A 273 -6.05 -9.02 -21.85
N LEU A 274 -6.61 -7.99 -21.20
CA LEU A 274 -8.04 -7.93 -20.85
C LEU A 274 -8.97 -7.97 -22.08
N LYS A 275 -8.59 -7.32 -23.19
CA LYS A 275 -9.38 -7.32 -24.43
C LYS A 275 -9.65 -8.72 -24.99
N HIS A 276 -8.79 -9.70 -24.69
CA HIS A 276 -9.03 -11.09 -25.12
C HIS A 276 -10.13 -11.77 -24.29
N PHE A 277 -10.31 -11.39 -23.03
CA PHE A 277 -11.26 -12.04 -22.11
C PHE A 277 -12.61 -11.33 -22.01
N ILE A 278 -12.60 -10.01 -22.15
CA ILE A 278 -13.79 -9.15 -22.03
C ILE A 278 -13.85 -8.13 -23.19
N PRO A 279 -13.89 -8.59 -24.46
CA PRO A 279 -13.80 -7.72 -25.64
C PRO A 279 -14.93 -6.69 -25.74
N GLU A 280 -16.09 -6.98 -25.14
CA GLU A 280 -17.27 -6.11 -25.16
C GLU A 280 -17.18 -4.93 -24.18
N ILE A 281 -16.24 -4.99 -23.21
CA ILE A 281 -16.08 -3.94 -22.20
C ILE A 281 -15.04 -2.93 -22.70
N PRO A 282 -15.36 -1.62 -22.75
CA PRO A 282 -14.38 -0.60 -23.09
C PRO A 282 -13.18 -0.63 -22.13
N ILE A 283 -11.97 -0.69 -22.67
CA ILE A 283 -10.73 -0.67 -21.90
C ILE A 283 -9.88 0.53 -22.33
N ASN A 284 -9.56 1.42 -21.40
CA ASN A 284 -8.63 2.53 -21.62
C ASN A 284 -7.38 2.39 -20.74
N VAL A 285 -6.25 2.87 -21.25
CA VAL A 285 -4.97 2.89 -20.54
C VAL A 285 -4.76 4.28 -19.95
N LEU A 286 -4.36 4.35 -18.69
CA LEU A 286 -3.95 5.59 -18.02
C LEU A 286 -2.63 5.35 -17.30
N TYR A 287 -1.63 6.20 -17.54
CA TYR A 287 -0.34 6.09 -16.87
C TYR A 287 -0.45 6.54 -15.42
N HIS A 288 0.10 5.76 -14.48
CA HIS A 288 0.04 6.14 -13.06
C HIS A 288 0.94 7.37 -12.81
N PRO A 289 0.41 8.46 -12.24
CA PRO A 289 1.16 9.68 -12.03
C PRO A 289 1.95 9.68 -10.71
N THR A 290 2.87 10.63 -10.55
CA THR A 290 3.60 10.90 -9.30
C THR A 290 3.99 12.38 -9.20
N GLU A 291 4.50 12.78 -8.05
CA GLU A 291 5.09 14.12 -7.84
C GLU A 291 6.56 14.14 -8.27
N ILE A 292 7.02 15.30 -8.75
CA ILE A 292 8.45 15.55 -8.99
C ILE A 292 9.00 16.32 -7.78
N PRO A 293 9.89 15.74 -6.97
CA PRO A 293 10.49 16.46 -5.85
C PRO A 293 11.50 17.51 -6.31
N SER A 294 11.84 18.42 -5.39
CA SER A 294 12.96 19.35 -5.57
C SER A 294 14.32 18.65 -5.54
N ASN A 295 14.48 17.64 -4.67
CA ASN A 295 15.71 16.86 -4.57
C ASN A 295 15.70 15.69 -5.57
N VAL A 296 16.29 15.92 -6.73
CA VAL A 296 16.40 14.94 -7.82
C VAL A 296 17.84 14.44 -7.98
N PHE A 297 17.98 13.36 -8.75
CA PHE A 297 19.30 12.82 -9.09
C PHE A 297 20.09 13.83 -9.91
N THR A 298 21.38 13.92 -9.59
CA THR A 298 22.36 14.57 -10.47
C THR A 298 23.59 13.68 -10.53
N TYR A 299 24.22 13.64 -11.69
CA TYR A 299 25.42 12.83 -11.85
C TYR A 299 26.56 13.27 -10.90
N ASP A 300 26.68 14.58 -10.61
CA ASP A 300 27.67 15.09 -9.66
C ASP A 300 27.42 14.61 -8.22
N LYS A 301 26.16 14.59 -7.75
CA LYS A 301 25.83 13.99 -6.45
C LYS A 301 26.24 12.53 -6.39
N PHE A 302 25.97 11.77 -7.46
CA PHE A 302 26.38 10.38 -7.54
C PHE A 302 27.90 10.22 -7.49
N LEU A 303 28.65 10.96 -8.31
CA LEU A 303 30.13 10.91 -8.33
C LEU A 303 30.74 11.25 -6.97
N ASN A 304 30.24 12.31 -6.31
CA ASN A 304 30.76 12.79 -5.03
C ASN A 304 30.29 11.95 -3.83
N ASN A 305 29.28 11.08 -4.01
CA ASN A 305 28.82 10.18 -2.96
C ASN A 305 29.90 9.14 -2.64
N GLN A 306 30.44 9.14 -1.42
CA GLN A 306 31.42 8.14 -0.97
C GLN A 306 30.77 6.79 -0.64
N ASN A 307 29.46 6.77 -0.41
CA ASN A 307 28.66 5.60 -0.09
C ASN A 307 27.68 5.31 -1.24
N LYS A 308 28.21 5.09 -2.45
CA LYS A 308 27.38 4.73 -3.60
C LYS A 308 26.70 3.39 -3.34
N CYS A 309 25.40 3.35 -3.60
CA CYS A 309 24.57 2.17 -3.42
C CYS A 309 23.86 1.79 -4.72
N VAL A 310 23.61 0.48 -4.85
CA VAL A 310 22.59 -0.10 -5.74
C VAL A 310 21.43 -0.56 -4.87
N ILE A 311 20.24 -0.06 -5.17
CA ILE A 311 19.12 -0.09 -4.24
C ILE A 311 17.94 -0.85 -4.87
N MET A 312 17.49 -1.92 -4.21
CA MET A 312 16.21 -2.55 -4.52
C MET A 312 15.11 -1.98 -3.61
N ILE A 313 14.03 -1.49 -4.21
CA ILE A 313 12.91 -0.88 -3.47
C ILE A 313 11.64 -1.73 -3.63
N GLY A 314 11.01 -2.03 -2.49
CA GLY A 314 9.75 -2.76 -2.44
C GLY A 314 9.90 -4.27 -2.62
N TRP A 315 8.78 -4.93 -2.87
CA TRP A 315 8.72 -6.41 -2.94
C TRP A 315 7.71 -6.94 -3.97
N TRP A 316 6.60 -6.23 -4.22
CA TRP A 316 5.55 -6.70 -5.13
C TRP A 316 6.09 -7.02 -6.54
N LEU A 317 6.01 -8.28 -6.98
CA LEU A 317 6.50 -8.81 -8.26
C LEU A 317 7.99 -8.59 -8.58
N ARG A 318 8.82 -8.31 -7.57
CA ARG A 318 10.28 -8.34 -7.72
C ARG A 318 10.77 -9.78 -7.59
N LYS A 319 11.82 -10.16 -8.32
CA LYS A 319 12.64 -11.34 -8.03
C LYS A 319 13.42 -11.08 -6.75
N LEU A 320 12.92 -11.56 -5.62
CA LEU A 320 13.27 -11.08 -4.28
C LEU A 320 14.68 -11.45 -3.84
N ASN A 321 15.25 -12.51 -4.42
CA ASN A 321 16.60 -12.97 -4.15
C ASN A 321 17.65 -12.37 -5.10
N SER A 322 17.23 -11.72 -6.19
CA SER A 322 18.15 -11.22 -7.23
C SER A 322 19.14 -10.16 -6.74
N ILE A 323 18.80 -9.39 -5.70
CA ILE A 323 19.73 -8.42 -5.09
C ILE A 323 20.89 -9.08 -4.34
N PHE A 324 20.71 -10.30 -3.83
CA PHE A 324 21.81 -11.02 -3.17
C PHE A 324 22.77 -11.61 -4.21
N LEU A 325 22.24 -11.99 -5.38
CA LEU A 325 22.97 -12.64 -6.46
C LEU A 325 23.76 -11.67 -7.36
N ILE A 326 23.27 -10.43 -7.54
CA ILE A 326 23.94 -9.47 -8.41
C ILE A 326 25.30 -9.03 -7.84
N ASN A 327 26.31 -9.05 -8.71
CA ASN A 327 27.61 -8.44 -8.46
C ASN A 327 27.53 -6.93 -8.73
N SER A 328 28.07 -6.14 -7.82
CA SER A 328 27.97 -4.68 -7.88
C SER A 328 29.25 -4.05 -7.34
N PRO A 329 29.81 -3.01 -8.00
CA PRO A 329 30.90 -2.21 -7.45
C PRO A 329 30.42 -1.28 -6.31
N TYR A 330 29.11 -1.24 -6.05
CA TYR A 330 28.44 -0.37 -5.07
C TYR A 330 27.82 -1.20 -3.95
N LYS A 331 27.65 -0.58 -2.78
CA LYS A 331 26.96 -1.21 -1.63
C LYS A 331 25.55 -1.63 -2.03
N LYS A 332 25.17 -2.85 -1.70
CA LYS A 332 23.82 -3.36 -2.00
C LYS A 332 22.88 -3.02 -0.86
N VAL A 333 21.76 -2.37 -1.18
CA VAL A 333 20.76 -1.94 -0.22
C VAL A 333 19.39 -2.42 -0.65
N ARG A 334 18.57 -2.84 0.32
CA ARG A 334 17.16 -3.13 0.10
C ARG A 334 16.30 -2.31 1.04
N ILE A 335 15.42 -1.49 0.47
CA ILE A 335 14.46 -0.68 1.21
C ILE A 335 13.12 -1.41 1.24
N LEU A 336 12.65 -1.68 2.45
CA LEU A 336 11.39 -2.38 2.73
C LEU A 336 10.26 -1.39 3.03
N PRO A 337 9.04 -1.60 2.49
CA PRO A 337 7.98 -0.61 2.61
C PRO A 337 7.39 -0.52 4.03
N ILE A 338 7.18 -1.65 4.73
CA ILE A 338 6.59 -1.69 6.10
C ILE A 338 7.14 -2.91 6.85
N ASN A 339 7.35 -2.80 8.17
CA ASN A 339 7.83 -3.92 9.01
C ASN A 339 6.98 -5.19 8.91
N LYS A 340 5.65 -5.08 8.81
CA LYS A 340 4.73 -6.23 8.70
C LYS A 340 4.91 -7.03 7.40
N SER A 341 5.40 -6.43 6.31
CA SER A 341 5.64 -7.18 5.06
C SER A 341 6.83 -8.13 5.15
N LYS A 342 7.66 -8.07 6.20
CA LYS A 342 8.87 -8.90 6.34
C LYS A 342 8.57 -10.40 6.41
N ILE A 343 7.50 -10.80 7.09
CA ILE A 343 7.13 -12.22 7.22
C ILE A 343 6.71 -12.78 5.86
N ILE A 344 5.82 -12.06 5.16
CA ILE A 344 5.40 -12.44 3.80
C ILE A 344 6.60 -12.45 2.86
N LEU A 345 7.44 -11.43 2.95
CA LEU A 345 8.63 -11.31 2.13
C LEU A 345 9.58 -12.49 2.32
N SER A 346 9.88 -12.87 3.58
CA SER A 346 10.71 -14.03 3.89
C SER A 346 10.13 -15.30 3.30
N LYS A 347 8.82 -15.53 3.47
CA LYS A 347 8.14 -16.69 2.88
C LYS A 347 8.25 -16.71 1.36
N LEU A 348 8.03 -15.58 0.69
CA LEU A 348 8.15 -15.48 -0.75
C LEU A 348 9.59 -15.68 -1.24
N GLN A 349 10.59 -15.20 -0.48
CA GLN A 349 12.00 -15.46 -0.77
C GLN A 349 12.33 -16.96 -0.69
N ASP A 350 11.81 -17.65 0.33
CA ASP A 350 12.01 -19.10 0.49
C ASP A 350 11.32 -19.90 -0.61
N ILE A 351 10.09 -19.54 -0.98
CA ILE A 351 9.36 -20.12 -2.11
C ILE A 351 10.13 -19.89 -3.41
N GLU A 352 10.59 -18.66 -3.67
CA GLU A 352 11.37 -18.34 -4.87
C GLU A 352 12.68 -19.14 -4.93
N LYS A 353 13.43 -19.23 -3.82
CA LYS A 353 14.64 -20.07 -3.74
C LYS A 353 14.35 -21.52 -4.09
N SER A 354 13.27 -22.08 -3.54
CA SER A 354 12.88 -23.46 -3.79
C SER A 354 12.46 -23.72 -5.24
N ILE A 355 11.64 -22.82 -5.82
CA ILE A 355 11.12 -22.99 -7.19
C ILE A 355 12.22 -22.88 -8.23
N TYR A 356 13.16 -21.94 -8.05
CA TYR A 356 14.22 -21.67 -9.02
C TYR A 356 15.56 -22.30 -8.64
N ASN A 357 15.59 -23.12 -7.59
CA ASN A 357 16.80 -23.76 -7.06
C ASN A 357 17.95 -22.76 -6.85
N LEU A 358 17.65 -21.63 -6.21
CA LEU A 358 18.61 -20.56 -5.96
C LEU A 358 19.40 -20.85 -4.69
N GLU A 359 20.72 -20.79 -4.79
CA GLU A 359 21.63 -20.88 -3.66
C GLU A 359 22.10 -19.48 -3.25
N ILE A 360 21.71 -19.05 -2.05
CA ILE A 360 22.16 -17.79 -1.45
C ILE A 360 23.06 -18.14 -0.26
N THR A 361 24.35 -17.85 -0.39
CA THR A 361 25.30 -18.04 0.71
C THR A 361 25.05 -17.02 1.82
N ASP A 362 25.46 -17.34 3.06
CA ASP A 362 25.40 -16.39 4.17
C ASP A 362 26.19 -15.10 3.87
N GLU A 363 27.31 -15.22 3.17
CA GLU A 363 28.10 -14.08 2.70
C GLU A 363 27.29 -13.19 1.74
N ALA A 364 26.65 -13.78 0.73
CA ALA A 364 25.83 -13.04 -0.22
C ALA A 364 24.63 -12.37 0.47
N TYR A 365 23.99 -13.06 1.42
CA TYR A 365 22.90 -12.50 2.21
C TYR A 365 23.35 -11.31 3.07
N ASN A 366 24.46 -11.47 3.82
CA ASN A 366 25.01 -10.46 4.70
C ASN A 366 25.66 -9.27 3.94
N SER A 367 25.92 -9.42 2.64
CA SER A 367 26.40 -8.32 1.78
C SER A 367 25.35 -7.25 1.45
N VAL A 368 24.07 -7.51 1.76
CA VAL A 368 22.96 -6.59 1.47
C VAL A 368 22.46 -5.93 2.76
N GLU A 369 22.50 -4.61 2.81
CA GLU A 369 21.93 -3.84 3.91
C GLU A 369 20.41 -3.75 3.77
N MET A 370 19.70 -4.16 4.82
CA MET A 370 18.24 -4.12 4.88
C MET A 370 17.78 -2.86 5.64
N ILE A 371 17.15 -1.94 4.92
CA ILE A 371 16.63 -0.69 5.48
C ILE A 371 15.10 -0.78 5.56
N ASN A 372 14.53 -0.31 6.67
CA ASN A 372 13.08 -0.19 6.85
C ASN A 372 12.53 1.00 6.04
N GLN A 373 11.26 1.34 6.28
CA GLN A 373 10.63 2.48 5.65
C GLN A 373 11.40 3.77 5.94
N LEU A 374 11.71 4.53 4.89
CA LEU A 374 12.28 5.87 4.96
C LEU A 374 11.18 6.94 4.97
N THR A 375 11.48 8.11 5.54
CA THR A 375 10.69 9.32 5.29
C THR A 375 10.81 9.76 3.83
N ASN A 376 9.90 10.61 3.35
CA ASN A 376 9.95 11.11 1.97
C ASN A 376 11.26 11.85 1.65
N ASP A 377 11.78 12.63 2.60
CA ASP A 377 13.01 13.41 2.41
C ASP A 377 14.26 12.52 2.38
N GLU A 378 14.34 11.53 3.27
CA GLU A 378 15.40 10.52 3.26
C GLU A 378 15.35 9.68 1.97
N TYR A 379 14.14 9.29 1.54
CA TYR A 379 13.94 8.53 0.32
C TYR A 379 14.43 9.31 -0.92
N ASP A 380 14.10 10.61 -0.99
CA ASP A 380 14.58 11.48 -2.05
C ASP A 380 16.09 11.71 -2.02
N ASP A 381 16.66 11.94 -0.83
CA ASP A 381 18.11 12.05 -0.67
C ASP A 381 18.82 10.80 -1.16
N VAL A 382 18.32 9.62 -0.79
CA VAL A 382 18.85 8.34 -1.25
C VAL A 382 18.76 8.22 -2.77
N LEU A 383 17.61 8.51 -3.38
CA LEU A 383 17.43 8.43 -4.84
C LEU A 383 18.17 9.53 -5.62
N SER A 384 18.55 10.62 -4.97
CA SER A 384 19.25 11.74 -5.61
C SER A 384 20.73 11.47 -5.93
N LYS A 385 21.29 10.35 -5.42
CA LYS A 385 22.74 10.08 -5.48
C LYS A 385 23.12 8.61 -5.57
N ASN A 386 22.17 7.74 -5.91
CA ASN A 386 22.36 6.29 -6.01
C ASN A 386 21.63 5.71 -7.23
N ILE A 387 21.90 4.44 -7.52
CA ILE A 387 21.27 3.70 -8.63
C ILE A 387 20.19 2.79 -8.07
N VAL A 388 19.06 2.70 -8.76
CA VAL A 388 18.00 1.75 -8.42
C VAL A 388 18.16 0.48 -9.25
N TYR A 389 17.88 -0.69 -8.65
CA TYR A 389 17.88 -1.99 -9.31
C TYR A 389 16.54 -2.69 -9.13
N LEU A 390 15.95 -3.15 -10.24
CA LEU A 390 14.75 -3.96 -10.26
C LEU A 390 14.92 -5.16 -11.19
N ASN A 391 14.58 -6.35 -10.71
CA ASN A 391 14.38 -7.52 -11.55
C ASN A 391 12.95 -7.98 -11.29
N LEU A 392 12.11 -7.96 -12.30
CA LEU A 392 10.66 -8.09 -12.18
C LEU A 392 10.17 -9.36 -12.88
N TYR A 393 9.14 -10.00 -12.30
CA TYR A 393 8.40 -11.08 -12.96
C TYR A 393 7.44 -10.54 -14.02
N ASP A 394 6.68 -9.51 -13.65
CA ASP A 394 5.78 -8.78 -14.54
C ASP A 394 5.52 -7.38 -13.96
N SER A 395 4.91 -6.49 -14.74
CA SER A 395 4.50 -5.16 -14.28
C SER A 395 3.33 -4.59 -15.08
N SER A 396 2.66 -3.58 -14.50
CA SER A 396 1.72 -2.71 -15.21
C SER A 396 2.14 -1.27 -14.96
N ALA A 397 1.71 -0.66 -13.85
CA ALA A 397 2.44 0.44 -13.23
C ALA A 397 3.39 -0.09 -12.17
N ASN A 398 4.58 0.52 -12.07
CA ASN A 398 5.51 0.28 -10.98
C ASN A 398 5.96 1.62 -10.41
N ASN A 399 5.57 1.88 -9.15
CA ASN A 399 5.87 3.14 -8.48
C ASN A 399 7.37 3.46 -8.50
N THR A 400 8.23 2.46 -8.29
CA THR A 400 9.69 2.67 -8.31
C THR A 400 10.19 3.12 -9.69
N ILE A 401 9.63 2.58 -10.78
CA ILE A 401 9.96 3.01 -12.15
C ILE A 401 9.54 4.47 -12.36
N ILE A 402 8.29 4.77 -12.01
CA ILE A 402 7.69 6.10 -12.16
C ILE A 402 8.47 7.14 -11.32
N GLU A 403 8.84 6.78 -10.09
CA GLU A 403 9.64 7.60 -9.18
C GLU A 403 11.06 7.86 -9.71
N CYS A 404 11.67 6.87 -10.36
CA CYS A 404 12.97 7.02 -11.02
C CYS A 404 12.88 7.96 -12.23
N ILE A 405 11.83 7.84 -13.05
CA ILE A 405 11.56 8.78 -14.15
C ILE A 405 11.39 10.20 -13.60
N ALA A 406 10.60 10.37 -12.54
CA ALA A 406 10.33 11.68 -11.93
C ALA A 406 11.60 12.37 -11.40
N ARG A 407 12.56 11.61 -10.89
CA ARG A 407 13.84 12.12 -10.34
C ARG A 407 15.01 12.05 -11.31
N SER A 408 14.78 11.53 -12.50
CA SER A 408 15.85 11.16 -13.45
C SER A 408 16.93 10.28 -12.81
N THR A 409 16.54 9.41 -11.87
CA THR A 409 17.44 8.47 -11.19
C THR A 409 17.71 7.27 -12.10
N PRO A 410 18.98 6.93 -12.39
CA PRO A 410 19.31 5.72 -13.14
C PRO A 410 18.73 4.47 -12.50
N LEU A 411 17.96 3.72 -13.30
CA LEU A 411 17.28 2.49 -12.91
C LEU A 411 17.78 1.33 -13.77
N LEU A 412 18.52 0.39 -13.19
CA LEU A 412 18.88 -0.86 -13.85
C LEU A 412 17.69 -1.84 -13.74
N VAL A 413 17.09 -2.21 -14.87
CA VAL A 413 15.85 -3.01 -14.88
C VAL A 413 15.79 -4.02 -16.02
N ASN A 414 15.17 -5.18 -15.83
CA ASN A 414 14.96 -6.12 -16.92
C ASN A 414 13.89 -5.62 -17.91
N LYS A 415 14.07 -5.89 -19.20
CA LYS A 415 13.19 -5.39 -20.27
C LYS A 415 11.87 -6.19 -20.32
N LEU A 416 10.80 -5.61 -19.78
CA LEU A 416 9.42 -6.15 -19.84
C LEU A 416 8.49 -5.23 -20.66
N PRO A 417 7.38 -5.73 -21.22
CA PRO A 417 6.51 -4.92 -22.09
C PRO A 417 6.04 -3.61 -21.46
N SER A 418 5.45 -3.66 -20.25
CA SER A 418 5.00 -2.47 -19.54
C SER A 418 6.16 -1.58 -19.07
N VAL A 419 7.31 -2.17 -18.72
CA VAL A 419 8.52 -1.39 -18.37
C VAL A 419 8.98 -0.56 -19.57
N VAL A 420 8.93 -1.12 -20.78
CA VAL A 420 9.21 -0.43 -22.03
C VAL A 420 8.19 0.66 -22.33
N GLU A 421 6.91 0.44 -22.05
CA GLU A 421 5.89 1.49 -22.21
C GLU A 421 6.15 2.73 -21.36
N TYR A 422 6.74 2.57 -20.17
CA TYR A 422 7.07 3.68 -19.28
C TYR A 422 8.44 4.29 -19.62
N LEU A 423 9.48 3.48 -19.83
CA LEU A 423 10.87 3.93 -19.98
C LEU A 423 11.32 4.12 -21.43
N GLY A 424 10.57 3.63 -22.42
CA GLY A 424 10.90 3.72 -23.84
C GLY A 424 11.82 2.59 -24.33
N GLU A 425 11.71 2.23 -25.61
CA GLU A 425 12.47 1.12 -26.21
C GLU A 425 13.98 1.28 -26.10
N ASP A 426 14.47 2.52 -26.22
CA ASP A 426 15.87 2.91 -26.26
C ASP A 426 16.47 3.21 -24.87
N TYR A 427 15.75 2.91 -23.78
CA TYR A 427 16.26 3.15 -22.45
C TYR A 427 17.57 2.38 -22.22
N PRO A 428 18.70 3.06 -21.90
CA PRO A 428 20.03 2.44 -21.98
C PRO A 428 20.31 1.38 -20.93
N PHE A 429 19.55 1.39 -19.83
CA PHE A 429 19.83 0.63 -18.61
C PHE A 429 18.90 -0.57 -18.43
N TYR A 430 18.42 -1.10 -19.54
CA TYR A 430 17.90 -2.47 -19.57
C TYR A 430 19.01 -3.50 -19.41
N PHE A 431 18.69 -4.62 -18.78
CA PHE A 431 19.52 -5.82 -18.77
C PHE A 431 18.70 -7.08 -19.07
N SER A 432 19.36 -8.12 -19.57
CA SER A 432 18.76 -9.41 -19.90
C SER A 432 19.21 -10.52 -18.93
N ASP A 433 20.42 -10.38 -18.39
CA ASP A 433 21.03 -11.30 -17.43
C ASP A 433 21.96 -10.59 -16.44
N ASP A 434 22.43 -11.33 -15.44
CA ASP A 434 23.25 -10.79 -14.34
C ASP A 434 24.62 -10.26 -14.81
N LYS A 435 25.20 -10.80 -15.89
CA LYS A 435 26.49 -10.33 -16.42
C LYS A 435 26.32 -8.99 -17.10
N GLU A 436 25.26 -8.82 -17.88
CA GLU A 436 24.92 -7.53 -18.47
C GLU A 436 24.63 -6.49 -17.38
N ALA A 437 23.90 -6.89 -16.33
CA ALA A 437 23.63 -6.03 -15.19
C ALA A 437 24.92 -5.56 -14.50
N GLU A 438 25.85 -6.48 -14.21
CA GLU A 438 27.16 -6.18 -13.60
C GLU A 438 28.00 -5.26 -14.49
N TYR A 439 28.11 -5.56 -15.78
CA TYR A 439 28.84 -4.72 -16.75
C TYR A 439 28.30 -3.29 -16.75
N LYS A 440 26.98 -3.14 -16.80
CA LYS A 440 26.30 -1.84 -16.84
C LYS A 440 26.50 -1.05 -15.55
N LEU A 441 26.53 -1.70 -14.38
CA LEU A 441 26.86 -1.03 -13.11
C LEU A 441 28.29 -0.51 -13.05
N ASN A 442 29.22 -1.12 -13.78
CA ASN A 442 30.62 -0.68 -13.82
C ASN A 442 30.88 0.45 -14.85
N ASP A 443 29.93 0.73 -15.76
CA ASP A 443 30.09 1.76 -16.78
C ASP A 443 29.55 3.12 -16.32
N LEU A 444 30.45 3.95 -15.78
CA LEU A 444 30.17 5.32 -15.35
C LEU A 444 29.60 6.21 -16.48
N ASN A 445 30.04 6.01 -17.74
CA ASN A 445 29.53 6.78 -18.86
C ASN A 445 28.11 6.36 -19.22
N LEU A 446 27.79 5.07 -19.15
CA LEU A 446 26.44 4.57 -19.34
C LEU A 446 25.50 5.08 -18.25
N ILE A 447 25.92 5.07 -16.98
CA ILE A 447 25.13 5.62 -15.87
C ILE A 447 24.79 7.10 -16.13
N ARG A 448 25.76 7.90 -16.60
CA ARG A 448 25.54 9.29 -16.99
C ARG A 448 24.53 9.41 -18.13
N LYS A 449 24.71 8.64 -19.21
CA LYS A 449 23.80 8.62 -20.36
C LYS A 449 22.37 8.24 -19.97
N THR A 450 22.22 7.29 -19.05
CA THR A 450 20.92 6.89 -18.50
C THR A 450 20.23 8.04 -17.76
N HIS A 451 20.98 8.78 -16.94
CA HIS A 451 20.45 9.98 -16.29
C HIS A 451 20.05 11.06 -17.32
N GLU A 452 20.93 11.36 -18.28
CA GLU A 452 20.69 12.35 -19.34
C GLU A 452 19.47 11.99 -20.20
N TYR A 453 19.30 10.69 -20.51
CA TYR A 453 18.10 10.16 -21.14
C TYR A 453 16.86 10.55 -20.34
N LEU A 454 16.80 10.20 -19.05
CA LEU A 454 15.64 10.48 -18.20
C LEU A 454 15.38 11.98 -17.98
N CYS A 455 16.40 12.83 -18.06
CA CYS A 455 16.23 14.30 -18.00
C CYS A 455 15.50 14.86 -19.23
N THR A 456 15.75 14.28 -20.40
CA THR A 456 15.19 14.73 -21.69
C THR A 456 14.01 13.89 -22.16
N PHE A 457 13.58 12.92 -21.35
CA PHE A 457 12.61 11.91 -21.71
C PHE A 457 11.17 12.45 -21.75
N ASP A 458 10.59 12.50 -22.95
CA ASP A 458 9.24 13.04 -23.19
C ASP A 458 8.14 12.35 -22.38
N ASN A 459 8.26 11.04 -22.12
CA ASN A 459 7.27 10.30 -21.33
C ASN A 459 7.23 10.74 -19.86
N ARG A 460 8.16 11.57 -19.37
CA ARG A 460 8.04 12.22 -18.05
C ARG A 460 6.75 13.03 -17.93
N LYS A 461 6.20 13.54 -19.04
CA LYS A 461 4.89 14.20 -19.04
C LYS A 461 3.74 13.25 -18.72
N ARG A 462 3.84 11.97 -19.12
CA ARG A 462 2.77 10.95 -18.92
C ARG A 462 2.58 10.58 -17.45
N ILE A 463 3.59 10.81 -16.61
CA ILE A 463 3.53 10.52 -15.18
C ILE A 463 3.14 11.76 -14.35
N LEU A 464 2.71 12.85 -14.98
CA LEU A 464 2.20 14.03 -14.28
C LEU A 464 0.70 13.86 -14.00
N ILE A 465 0.26 14.36 -12.84
CA ILE A 465 -1.15 14.30 -12.45
C ILE A 465 -2.06 15.04 -13.43
N ASP A 466 -1.61 16.16 -13.98
CA ASP A 466 -2.39 16.95 -14.93
C ASP A 466 -2.65 16.16 -16.22
N THR A 467 -1.64 15.45 -16.71
CA THR A 467 -1.77 14.55 -17.88
C THR A 467 -2.72 13.39 -17.56
N PHE A 468 -2.59 12.76 -16.39
CA PHE A 468 -3.54 11.73 -15.95
C PHE A 468 -4.98 12.26 -15.94
N MET A 469 -5.20 13.46 -15.41
CA MET A 469 -6.52 14.08 -15.33
C MET A 469 -7.08 14.44 -16.69
N GLU A 470 -6.24 14.95 -17.59
CA GLU A 470 -6.60 15.21 -18.98
C GLU A 470 -6.99 13.92 -19.71
N ASP A 471 -6.14 12.89 -19.63
CA ASP A 471 -6.38 11.59 -20.27
C ASP A 471 -7.62 10.89 -19.71
N PHE A 472 -7.83 10.93 -18.38
CA PHE A 472 -9.03 10.39 -17.75
C PHE A 472 -10.29 11.08 -18.27
N LYS A 473 -10.33 12.41 -18.29
CA LYS A 473 -11.45 13.19 -18.81
C LYS A 473 -11.66 12.97 -20.32
N ASN A 474 -10.58 12.77 -21.06
CA ASN A 474 -10.61 12.57 -22.49
C ASN A 474 -10.89 11.14 -22.93
N SER A 475 -10.79 10.18 -22.01
CA SER A 475 -11.03 8.76 -22.25
C SER A 475 -12.44 8.51 -22.80
N SER A 476 -12.55 7.48 -23.64
CA SER A 476 -13.85 7.06 -24.18
C SER A 476 -14.80 6.61 -23.08
N ILE A 477 -14.27 5.99 -22.02
CA ILE A 477 -15.08 5.56 -20.87
C ILE A 477 -15.72 6.78 -20.20
N TYR A 478 -14.92 7.77 -19.74
CA TYR A 478 -15.44 8.92 -19.01
C TYR A 478 -16.38 9.80 -19.85
N LYS A 479 -16.06 10.03 -21.14
CA LYS A 479 -16.89 10.84 -22.04
C LYS A 479 -18.30 10.26 -22.19
N ASN A 480 -18.42 8.93 -22.26
CA ASN A 480 -19.67 8.22 -22.45
C ASN A 480 -20.47 7.96 -21.17
N LEU A 481 -19.92 8.28 -19.99
CA LEU A 481 -20.69 8.18 -18.75
C LEU A 481 -21.86 9.17 -18.78
N LYS A 482 -23.02 8.65 -18.39
CA LYS A 482 -24.25 9.41 -18.13
C LYS A 482 -24.50 9.36 -16.62
N ILE A 483 -24.96 10.48 -16.07
CA ILE A 483 -25.44 10.52 -14.70
C ILE A 483 -26.77 9.76 -14.71
N ASP A 484 -26.96 8.85 -13.76
CA ASP A 484 -28.25 8.18 -13.61
C ASP A 484 -29.24 9.27 -13.11
N GLU A 485 -30.09 9.76 -14.01
CA GLU A 485 -31.22 10.61 -13.64
C GLU A 485 -32.22 9.72 -12.89
N ASN A 486 -32.17 9.77 -11.56
CA ASN A 486 -33.24 9.21 -10.71
C ASN A 486 -34.50 10.04 -10.85
#